data_AF-A0A382SFR6-F1
#
_entry.id   AF-A0A382SFR6-F1
#
_cell.length_a   1.000
_cell.length_b   1.000
_cell.length_c   1.000
_cell.angle_alpha   90.00
_cell.angle_beta   90.00
_cell.angle_gamma   90.00
#
_symmetry.space_group_name_H-M   'P 1'
#
loop_
_entity.id
_entity.type
_entity.pdbx_description
1 polymer ?
#
loop_
_entity_poly.entity_id
_entity_poly.type
_entity_poly.pdbx_seq_one_letter_code
_entity_poly.pdbx_strand_id
1 'polypeptide(L)'
;MPLYFFSGIFYGTGFLSIFLIWIKNPFLINDATKNYAFFSSFLIIFISFIFGLVFILFKYTRNFSFQIFCIPLFLIITEIFIANFWYGFPWLSFAMIISNNPIGSYFLYLFGTHATGFLLLNLFLIPQLFIKRKKIFILFKPILIIILLIFIIIILIHLIKYQDITKQKFKEINVELFQMNNPIINNNSSYKEKHIEIITFINNSEADLIVFAENNLPY
;
A
#
# COMPACT_ATOMS: atom_id res chain seq x y z
N MET A 1 16.88 -10.67 23.19
CA MET A 1 16.85 -11.18 21.79
C MET A 1 15.54 -11.89 21.48
N PRO A 2 15.09 -12.91 22.24
CA PRO A 2 13.80 -13.56 21.97
C PRO A 2 12.61 -12.59 22.10
N LEU A 3 12.62 -11.70 23.10
CA LEU A 3 11.52 -10.75 23.32
C LEU A 3 11.22 -9.89 22.08
N TYR A 4 12.22 -9.23 21.48
CA TYR A 4 12.00 -8.37 20.32
C TYR A 4 11.51 -9.15 19.09
N PHE A 5 12.07 -10.34 18.87
CA PHE A 5 11.65 -11.22 17.78
C PHE A 5 10.18 -11.64 17.93
N PHE A 6 9.80 -12.14 19.12
CA PHE A 6 8.41 -12.52 19.38
C PHE A 6 7.46 -11.32 19.37
N SER A 7 7.87 -10.15 19.88
CA SER A 7 7.08 -8.92 19.77
C SER A 7 6.82 -8.53 18.32
N GLY A 8 7.82 -8.65 17.44
CA GLY A 8 7.67 -8.42 16.00
C GLY A 8 6.71 -9.43 15.36
N ILE A 9 6.81 -10.71 15.72
CA ILE A 9 5.87 -11.74 15.25
C ILE A 9 4.45 -11.42 15.69
N PHE A 10 4.22 -11.14 16.98
CA PHE A 10 2.87 -10.84 17.49
C PHE A 10 2.28 -9.55 16.89
N TYR A 11 3.11 -8.52 16.69
CA TYR A 11 2.69 -7.31 15.97
C TYR A 11 2.31 -7.65 14.53
N GLY A 12 3.18 -8.37 13.82
CA GLY A 12 2.97 -8.78 12.44
C GLY A 12 1.70 -9.61 12.29
N THR A 13 1.49 -10.62 13.14
CA THR A 13 0.31 -11.48 13.06
C THR A 13 -0.96 -10.69 13.32
N GLY A 14 -1.01 -9.84 14.35
CA GLY A 14 -2.17 -9.01 14.65
C GLY A 14 -2.51 -8.04 13.51
N PHE A 15 -1.51 -7.32 13.02
CA PHE A 15 -1.69 -6.35 11.94
C PHE A 15 -2.10 -7.02 10.61
N LEU A 16 -1.37 -8.06 10.20
CA LEU A 16 -1.59 -8.74 8.93
C LEU A 16 -2.87 -9.58 8.94
N SER A 17 -3.33 -10.06 10.10
CA SER A 17 -4.62 -10.76 10.20
C SER A 17 -5.80 -9.86 9.86
N ILE A 18 -5.69 -8.56 10.13
CA ILE A 18 -6.71 -7.58 9.71
C ILE A 18 -6.48 -7.18 8.25
N PHE A 19 -5.23 -6.88 7.91
CA PHE A 19 -4.89 -6.34 6.58
C PHE A 19 -5.06 -7.35 5.43
N LEU A 20 -4.74 -8.62 5.66
CA LEU A 20 -4.69 -9.67 4.63
C LEU A 20 -5.79 -10.73 4.78
N ILE A 21 -6.83 -10.47 5.58
CA ILE A 21 -7.93 -11.43 5.78
C ILE A 21 -8.62 -11.82 4.47
N TRP A 22 -8.63 -10.89 3.51
CA TRP A 22 -9.25 -11.06 2.20
C TRP A 22 -8.56 -12.14 1.34
N ILE A 23 -7.31 -12.52 1.62
CA ILE A 23 -6.57 -13.55 0.87
C ILE A 23 -7.26 -14.92 0.95
N LYS A 24 -8.13 -15.11 1.93
CA LYS A 24 -9.00 -16.29 1.98
C LYS A 24 -9.95 -16.39 0.78
N ASN A 25 -10.40 -15.26 0.23
CA ASN A 25 -11.46 -15.22 -0.79
C ASN A 25 -11.07 -15.94 -2.10
N PRO A 26 -9.88 -15.74 -2.69
CA PRO A 26 -9.43 -16.51 -3.85
C PRO A 26 -9.54 -18.04 -3.71
N PHE A 27 -9.30 -18.57 -2.51
CA PHE A 27 -9.45 -20.02 -2.26
C PHE A 27 -10.92 -20.46 -2.24
N LEU A 28 -11.83 -19.59 -1.82
CA LEU A 28 -13.26 -19.93 -1.70
C LEU A 28 -14.00 -19.90 -3.04
N ILE A 29 -13.41 -19.29 -4.08
CA ILE A 29 -14.01 -19.15 -5.40
C ILE A 29 -13.98 -20.47 -6.17
N ASN A 30 -12.90 -21.26 -6.08
CA ASN A 30 -12.76 -22.52 -6.83
C ASN A 30 -13.03 -23.72 -5.91
N ASP A 31 -13.94 -24.61 -6.31
CA ASP A 31 -14.28 -25.82 -5.54
C ASP A 31 -13.06 -26.71 -5.25
N ALA A 32 -12.07 -26.74 -6.17
CA ALA A 32 -10.83 -27.49 -5.98
C ALA A 32 -9.96 -26.92 -4.84
N THR A 33 -9.99 -25.60 -4.60
CA THR A 33 -9.13 -24.93 -3.61
C THR A 33 -9.89 -24.55 -2.33
N LYS A 34 -11.22 -24.69 -2.31
CA LYS A 34 -12.09 -24.31 -1.19
C LYS A 34 -11.72 -24.97 0.14
N ASN A 35 -11.43 -26.26 0.12
CA ASN A 35 -11.00 -27.02 1.30
C ASN A 35 -9.62 -26.58 1.82
N TYR A 36 -8.85 -25.87 0.99
CA TYR A 36 -7.52 -25.36 1.29
C TYR A 36 -7.54 -23.89 1.77
N ALA A 37 -8.71 -23.28 1.97
CA ALA A 37 -8.80 -21.86 2.36
C ALA A 37 -8.06 -21.53 3.67
N PHE A 38 -7.90 -22.50 4.58
CA PHE A 38 -7.11 -22.32 5.81
C PHE A 38 -5.63 -22.00 5.53
N PHE A 39 -5.06 -22.49 4.42
CA PHE A 39 -3.67 -22.23 4.05
C PHE A 39 -3.37 -20.75 3.77
N SER A 40 -4.39 -19.92 3.53
CA SER A 40 -4.23 -18.46 3.46
C SER A 40 -3.59 -17.87 4.72
N SER A 41 -3.83 -18.47 5.90
CA SER A 41 -3.23 -18.04 7.17
C SER A 41 -1.72 -18.25 7.23
N PHE A 42 -1.16 -19.19 6.46
CA PHE A 42 0.29 -19.41 6.44
C PHE A 42 1.04 -18.23 5.84
N LEU A 43 0.46 -17.52 4.88
CA LEU A 43 1.08 -16.30 4.35
C LEU A 43 1.17 -15.21 5.43
N ILE A 44 0.11 -15.06 6.24
CA ILE A 44 0.09 -14.12 7.38
C ILE A 44 1.20 -14.47 8.37
N ILE A 45 1.29 -15.75 8.77
CA ILE A 45 2.33 -16.22 9.70
C ILE A 45 3.72 -16.02 9.10
N PHE A 46 3.92 -16.40 7.84
CA PHE A 46 5.19 -16.28 7.14
C PHE A 46 5.68 -14.84 7.06
N ILE A 47 4.83 -13.90 6.63
CA ILE A 47 5.19 -12.47 6.59
C ILE A 47 5.45 -11.93 8.00
N SER A 48 4.75 -12.44 9.03
CA SER A 48 4.99 -12.05 10.42
C SER A 48 6.39 -12.43 10.92
N PHE A 49 7.02 -13.48 10.38
CA PHE A 49 8.42 -13.78 10.67
C PHE A 49 9.36 -12.68 10.17
N ILE A 50 9.06 -12.03 9.04
CA ILE A 50 9.85 -10.90 8.54
C ILE A 50 9.79 -9.73 9.54
N PHE A 51 8.61 -9.43 10.10
CA PHE A 51 8.48 -8.47 11.19
C PHE A 51 9.34 -8.86 12.40
N GLY A 52 9.30 -10.12 12.82
CA GLY A 52 10.14 -10.65 13.90
C GLY A 52 11.62 -10.41 13.65
N LEU A 53 12.12 -10.77 12.46
CA LEU A 53 13.52 -10.61 12.08
C LEU A 53 13.95 -9.14 12.09
N VAL A 54 13.15 -8.23 11.51
CA VAL A 54 13.48 -6.81 11.50
C VAL A 54 13.43 -6.21 12.90
N PHE A 55 12.49 -6.64 13.75
CA PHE A 55 12.38 -6.13 15.12
C PHE A 55 13.57 -6.52 16.01
N ILE A 56 14.37 -7.54 15.64
CA ILE A 56 15.65 -7.81 16.33
C ILE A 56 16.56 -6.58 16.32
N LEU A 57 16.47 -5.71 15.29
CA LEU A 57 17.26 -4.49 15.18
C LEU A 57 17.01 -3.51 16.35
N PHE A 58 15.85 -3.59 17.03
CA PHE A 58 15.61 -2.81 18.24
C PHE A 58 16.60 -3.13 19.37
N LYS A 59 17.27 -4.28 19.35
CA LYS A 59 18.36 -4.59 20.30
C LYS A 59 19.48 -3.55 20.27
N TYR A 60 19.74 -2.92 19.12
CA TYR A 60 20.82 -1.95 18.95
C TYR A 60 20.43 -0.52 19.32
N THR A 61 19.17 -0.30 19.69
CA THR A 61 18.68 1.02 20.12
C THR A 61 18.94 1.23 21.61
N ARG A 62 19.63 2.32 21.96
CA ARG A 62 20.07 2.57 23.34
C ARG A 62 18.99 3.18 24.24
N ASN A 63 18.15 4.05 23.67
CA ASN A 63 17.21 4.88 24.43
C ASN A 63 15.79 4.74 23.88
N PHE A 64 14.78 4.77 24.76
CA PHE A 64 13.35 4.76 24.39
C PHE A 64 12.99 5.85 23.37
N SER A 65 13.58 7.02 23.54
CA SER A 65 13.54 8.13 22.59
C SER A 65 13.99 7.74 21.17
N PHE A 66 15.14 7.09 21.07
CA PHE A 66 15.68 6.66 19.80
C PHE A 66 14.86 5.51 19.19
N GLN A 67 14.28 4.65 20.04
CA GLN A 67 13.35 3.60 19.61
C GLN A 67 12.14 4.15 18.88
N ILE A 68 11.52 5.24 19.37
CA ILE A 68 10.36 5.86 18.71
C ILE A 68 10.70 6.27 17.27
N PHE A 69 11.88 6.88 17.07
CA PHE A 69 12.35 7.27 15.74
C PHE A 69 12.72 6.07 14.86
N CYS A 70 13.22 4.99 15.44
CA CYS A 70 13.53 3.77 14.70
C CYS A 70 12.29 2.98 14.27
N ILE A 71 11.12 3.15 14.90
CA ILE A 71 9.89 2.43 14.52
C ILE A 71 9.54 2.66 13.04
N PRO A 72 9.39 3.91 12.54
CA PRO A 72 9.14 4.17 11.12
C PRO A 72 10.20 3.54 10.22
N LEU A 73 11.47 3.65 10.58
CA LEU A 73 12.58 3.10 9.80
C LEU A 73 12.44 1.58 9.65
N PHE A 74 12.21 0.88 10.76
CA PHE A 74 12.12 -0.58 10.76
C PHE A 74 10.84 -1.06 10.05
N LEU A 75 9.71 -0.36 10.19
CA LEU A 75 8.51 -0.69 9.44
C LEU A 75 8.71 -0.54 7.92
N ILE A 76 9.41 0.50 7.46
CA ILE A 76 9.75 0.67 6.04
C ILE A 76 10.75 -0.39 5.56
N ILE A 77 11.73 -0.74 6.38
CA ILE A 77 12.62 -1.88 6.08
C ILE A 77 11.81 -3.16 5.91
N THR A 78 10.84 -3.43 6.79
CA THR A 78 9.93 -4.58 6.66
C THR A 78 9.12 -4.52 5.36
N GLU A 79 8.55 -3.37 5.01
CA GLU A 79 7.86 -3.17 3.72
C GLU A 79 8.77 -3.51 2.53
N ILE A 80 10.00 -3.00 2.51
CA ILE A 80 10.98 -3.27 1.45
C ILE A 80 11.33 -4.76 1.39
N PHE A 81 11.54 -5.42 2.54
CA PHE A 81 11.82 -6.85 2.57
C PHE A 81 10.63 -7.66 2.03
N ILE A 82 9.41 -7.37 2.47
CA ILE A 82 8.21 -8.08 2.00
C ILE A 82 8.02 -7.90 0.49
N ALA A 83 8.26 -6.69 -0.02
CA ALA A 83 8.12 -6.38 -1.44
C ALA A 83 9.13 -7.13 -2.33
N ASN A 84 10.33 -7.42 -1.82
CA ASN A 84 11.44 -7.94 -2.64
C ASN A 84 11.87 -9.39 -2.29
N PHE A 85 11.38 -9.97 -1.19
CA PHE A 85 11.77 -11.32 -0.79
C PHE A 85 11.07 -12.39 -1.64
N TRP A 86 11.86 -13.27 -2.28
CA TRP A 86 11.41 -14.28 -3.24
C TRP A 86 10.58 -13.68 -4.38
N TYR A 87 9.31 -14.05 -4.50
CA TYR A 87 8.40 -13.52 -5.53
C TYR A 87 7.88 -12.12 -5.20
N GLY A 88 8.14 -11.62 -3.98
CA GLY A 88 7.65 -10.35 -3.49
C GLY A 88 6.16 -10.37 -3.19
N PHE A 89 5.75 -9.66 -2.15
CA PHE A 89 4.34 -9.44 -1.83
C PHE A 89 4.08 -7.98 -1.45
N PRO A 90 4.26 -7.01 -2.38
CA PRO A 90 4.22 -5.57 -2.12
C PRO A 90 2.81 -5.01 -1.84
N TRP A 91 1.96 -5.80 -1.18
CA TRP A 91 0.62 -5.38 -0.75
C TRP A 91 0.67 -4.45 0.46
N LEU A 92 1.68 -4.59 1.31
CA LEU A 92 1.88 -3.71 2.44
C LEU A 92 2.60 -2.44 1.98
N SER A 93 1.92 -1.29 1.97
CA SER A 93 2.60 0.00 1.92
C SER A 93 1.93 1.03 2.83
N PHE A 94 2.71 1.59 3.75
CA PHE A 94 2.20 2.60 4.70
C PHE A 94 1.84 3.92 4.01
N ALA A 95 2.36 4.15 2.80
CA ALA A 95 2.11 5.38 2.05
C ALA A 95 0.75 5.41 1.37
N MET A 96 0.11 4.25 1.16
CA MET A 96 -1.15 4.17 0.42
C MET A 96 -2.33 4.82 1.13
N ILE A 97 -2.22 5.11 2.43
CA ILE A 97 -3.25 5.83 3.21
C ILE A 97 -3.53 7.24 2.69
N ILE A 98 -2.57 7.89 2.02
CA ILE A 98 -2.72 9.25 1.47
C ILE A 98 -2.96 9.27 -0.03
N SER A 99 -3.09 8.11 -0.69
CA SER A 99 -3.20 8.03 -2.15
C SER A 99 -4.43 8.74 -2.72
N ASN A 100 -5.52 8.78 -1.94
CA ASN A 100 -6.77 9.45 -2.33
C ASN A 100 -6.80 10.97 -2.02
N ASN A 101 -5.70 11.54 -1.51
CA ASN A 101 -5.62 12.98 -1.23
C ASN A 101 -4.73 13.65 -2.30
N PRO A 102 -5.15 14.72 -2.98
CA PRO A 102 -4.34 15.39 -4.01
C PRO A 102 -2.96 15.88 -3.52
N ILE A 103 -2.90 16.37 -2.28
CA ILE A 103 -1.63 16.75 -1.64
C ILE A 103 -0.84 15.48 -1.34
N GLY A 104 -1.51 14.44 -0.84
CA GLY A 104 -0.88 13.16 -0.50
C GLY A 104 -0.30 12.41 -1.71
N SER A 105 -1.03 12.39 -2.83
CA SER A 105 -0.54 11.85 -4.09
C SER A 105 0.64 12.65 -4.63
N TYR A 106 0.72 13.95 -4.33
CA TYR A 106 1.89 14.75 -4.63
C TYR A 106 3.13 14.37 -3.80
N PHE A 107 2.97 13.97 -2.53
CA PHE A 107 4.07 13.37 -1.77
C PHE A 107 4.56 12.08 -2.41
N LEU A 108 3.64 11.19 -2.80
CA LEU A 108 3.96 9.94 -3.50
C LEU A 108 4.73 10.21 -4.80
N TYR A 109 4.30 11.22 -5.57
CA TYR A 109 4.99 11.64 -6.80
C TYR A 109 6.42 12.12 -6.55
N LEU A 110 6.66 12.89 -5.49
CA LEU A 110 7.98 13.46 -5.20
C LEU A 110 8.97 12.46 -4.58
N PHE A 111 8.51 11.66 -3.62
CA PHE A 111 9.39 10.85 -2.77
C PHE A 111 9.26 9.34 -3.00
N GLY A 112 8.28 8.93 -3.79
CA GLY A 112 7.89 7.52 -3.89
C GLY A 112 7.19 7.02 -2.63
N THR A 113 6.85 5.73 -2.62
CA THR A 113 6.09 5.10 -1.53
C THR A 113 6.90 5.01 -0.23
N HIS A 114 8.14 4.52 -0.25
CA HIS A 114 8.89 4.26 0.98
C HIS A 114 9.22 5.52 1.80
N ALA A 115 9.71 6.57 1.17
CA ALA A 115 10.03 7.82 1.88
C ALA A 115 8.76 8.54 2.35
N THR A 116 7.68 8.50 1.56
CA THR A 116 6.37 9.01 1.99
C THR A 116 5.84 8.24 3.19
N GLY A 117 5.90 6.90 3.15
CA GLY A 117 5.51 6.03 4.26
C GLY A 117 6.32 6.33 5.52
N PHE A 118 7.64 6.54 5.40
CA PHE A 118 8.50 6.93 6.52
C PHE A 118 8.04 8.25 7.15
N LEU A 119 7.77 9.28 6.34
CA LEU A 119 7.31 10.59 6.84
C LEU A 119 5.95 10.49 7.52
N LEU A 120 5.02 9.73 6.95
CA LEU A 120 3.69 9.51 7.52
C LEU A 120 3.74 8.77 8.85
N LEU A 121 4.52 7.69 8.93
CA LEU A 121 4.68 6.94 10.18
C LEU A 121 5.25 7.83 11.28
N ASN A 122 6.22 8.69 10.96
CA ASN A 122 6.71 9.69 11.90
C ASN A 122 5.61 10.66 12.34
N LEU A 123 4.78 11.15 11.40
CA LEU A 123 3.64 12.02 11.69
C LEU A 123 2.64 11.36 12.66
N PHE A 124 2.29 10.09 12.44
CA PHE A 124 1.37 9.35 13.31
C PHE A 124 1.95 9.01 14.68
N LEU A 125 3.27 8.98 14.84
CA LEU A 125 3.93 8.74 16.12
C LEU A 125 4.14 10.02 16.97
N ILE A 126 3.88 11.21 16.40
CA ILE A 126 3.98 12.49 17.13
C ILE A 126 3.22 12.51 18.46
N PRO A 127 1.94 12.04 18.54
CA PRO A 127 1.19 12.06 19.80
C PRO A 127 1.90 11.36 20.97
N GLN A 128 2.67 10.31 20.69
CA GLN A 128 3.39 9.54 21.72
C GLN A 128 4.44 10.39 22.47
N LEU A 129 5.00 11.41 21.81
CA LEU A 129 5.99 12.31 22.41
C LEU A 129 5.37 13.23 23.48
N PHE A 130 4.07 13.49 23.40
CA PHE A 130 3.35 14.29 24.41
C PHE A 130 2.94 13.48 25.63
N ILE A 131 2.70 12.18 25.46
CA ILE A 131 2.23 11.28 26.53
C ILE A 131 3.38 10.89 27.47
N LYS A 132 4.60 10.68 26.95
CA LYS A 132 5.75 10.22 27.75
C LYS A 132 6.87 11.28 27.87
N ARG A 133 6.85 12.00 29.00
CA ARG A 133 7.95 12.79 29.62
C ARG A 133 8.26 14.17 29.01
N LYS A 134 8.16 15.22 29.85
CA LYS A 134 8.58 16.62 29.55
C LYS A 134 10.02 16.76 29.04
N LYS A 135 10.98 15.95 29.53
CA LYS A 135 12.40 16.01 29.10
C LYS A 135 12.63 15.45 27.69
N ILE A 136 11.84 14.47 27.25
CA ILE A 136 11.96 13.87 25.91
C ILE A 136 11.44 14.83 24.84
N PHE A 137 10.35 15.53 25.15
CA PHE A 137 9.77 16.53 24.27
C PHE A 137 10.78 17.61 23.84
N ILE A 138 11.64 18.06 24.76
CA ILE A 138 12.66 19.09 24.49
C ILE A 138 13.69 18.62 23.46
N LEU A 139 14.09 17.34 23.49
CA LEU A 139 15.09 16.79 22.57
C LEU A 139 14.52 16.56 21.15
N PHE A 140 13.24 16.19 21.04
CA PHE A 140 12.59 15.88 19.75
C PHE A 140 11.89 17.05 19.10
N LYS A 141 11.61 18.12 19.86
CA LYS A 141 11.02 19.37 19.36
C LYS A 141 11.66 19.85 18.04
N PRO A 142 13.00 19.92 17.89
CA PRO A 142 13.59 20.36 16.62
C PRO A 142 13.30 19.40 15.46
N ILE A 143 13.40 18.08 15.67
CA ILE A 143 13.13 17.08 14.62
C ILE A 143 11.67 17.14 14.17
N LEU A 144 10.75 17.29 15.13
CA LEU A 144 9.32 17.39 14.87
C LEU A 144 8.95 18.65 14.08
N ILE A 145 9.59 19.78 14.44
CA ILE A 145 9.48 21.04 13.71
C ILE A 145 10.01 20.88 12.29
N ILE A 146 11.15 20.20 12.09
CA ILE A 146 11.70 19.92 10.76
C ILE A 146 10.73 19.10 9.92
N ILE A 147 10.16 18.03 10.49
CA ILE A 147 9.17 17.19 9.78
C ILE A 147 7.95 18.05 9.40
N LEU A 148 7.39 18.82 10.33
CA LEU A 148 6.26 19.71 10.05
C LEU A 148 6.59 20.77 8.99
N LEU A 149 7.79 21.35 9.04
CA LEU A 149 8.26 22.31 8.04
C LEU A 149 8.36 21.67 6.65
N ILE A 150 8.87 20.44 6.57
CA ILE A 150 8.88 19.66 5.31
C ILE A 150 7.46 19.53 4.78
N PHE A 151 6.50 19.14 5.63
CA PHE A 151 5.09 19.04 5.22
C PHE A 151 4.53 20.38 4.71
N ILE A 152 4.77 21.48 5.43
CA ILE A 152 4.29 22.82 5.04
C ILE A 152 4.90 23.27 3.71
N ILE A 153 6.22 23.12 3.54
CA ILE A 153 6.92 23.51 2.31
C ILE A 153 6.36 22.73 1.11
N ILE A 154 6.11 21.43 1.27
CA ILE A 154 5.57 20.60 0.18
C ILE A 154 4.14 21.02 -0.18
N ILE A 155 3.31 21.35 0.81
CA ILE A 155 1.97 21.89 0.57
C ILE A 155 2.06 23.19 -0.25
N LEU A 156 2.96 24.11 0.12
CA LEU A 156 3.16 25.36 -0.61
C LEU A 156 3.60 25.11 -2.07
N ILE A 157 4.55 24.19 -2.29
CA ILE A 157 5.00 23.82 -3.64
C ILE A 157 3.86 23.21 -4.46
N HIS A 158 3.05 22.34 -3.85
CA HIS A 158 1.90 21.73 -4.50
C HIS A 158 0.90 22.80 -4.97
N LEU A 159 0.57 23.77 -4.11
CA LEU A 159 -0.34 24.85 -4.44
C LEU A 159 0.17 25.71 -5.61
N ILE A 160 1.48 25.97 -5.67
CA ILE A 160 2.10 26.70 -6.79
C ILE A 160 1.98 25.89 -8.09
N LYS A 161 2.40 24.61 -8.09
CA LYS A 161 2.33 23.76 -9.30
C LYS A 161 0.91 23.52 -9.79
N TYR A 162 -0.07 23.42 -8.88
CA TYR A 162 -1.47 23.25 -9.25
C TYR A 162 -1.98 24.42 -10.11
N GLN A 163 -1.53 25.65 -9.83
CA GLN A 163 -1.84 26.82 -10.65
C GLN A 163 -1.18 26.78 -12.04
N ASP A 164 -0.06 26.08 -12.20
CA ASP A 164 0.62 25.94 -13.50
C ASP A 164 -0.05 24.88 -14.38
N ILE A 165 -0.43 23.74 -13.78
CA ILE A 165 -1.14 22.65 -14.48
C ILE A 165 -2.48 23.15 -15.06
N THR A 166 -3.22 23.96 -14.29
CA THR A 166 -4.51 24.51 -14.73
C THR A 166 -4.40 25.48 -15.91
N LYS A 167 -3.21 25.99 -16.23
CA LYS A 167 -2.96 26.85 -17.39
C LYS A 167 -2.54 26.08 -18.64
N GLN A 168 -2.17 24.81 -18.52
CA GLN A 168 -1.76 24.00 -19.65
C GLN A 168 -2.97 23.56 -20.47
N LYS A 169 -2.85 23.62 -21.81
CA LYS A 169 -3.85 23.07 -22.72
C LYS A 169 -3.55 21.58 -22.92
N PHE A 170 -4.48 20.73 -22.53
CA PHE A 170 -4.41 19.30 -22.74
C PHE A 170 -5.17 18.90 -24.00
N LYS A 171 -4.71 17.85 -24.69
CA LYS A 171 -5.50 17.20 -25.74
C LYS A 171 -6.56 16.35 -25.04
N GLU A 172 -7.83 16.63 -25.30
CA GLU A 172 -8.93 15.78 -24.86
C GLU A 172 -8.99 14.52 -25.73
N ILE A 173 -9.21 13.38 -25.09
CA ILE A 173 -9.29 12.06 -25.73
C ILE A 173 -10.50 11.36 -25.13
N ASN A 174 -11.40 10.84 -25.95
CA ASN A 174 -12.54 10.07 -25.49
C ASN A 174 -12.09 8.62 -25.23
N VAL A 175 -12.28 8.14 -24.00
CA VAL A 175 -11.87 6.80 -23.59
C VAL A 175 -13.08 6.01 -23.10
N GLU A 176 -13.28 4.82 -23.64
CA GLU A 176 -14.29 3.87 -23.19
C GLU A 176 -13.63 2.67 -22.49
N LEU A 177 -14.08 2.38 -21.27
CA LEU A 177 -13.60 1.27 -20.45
C LEU A 177 -14.71 0.21 -20.34
N PHE A 178 -14.48 -0.98 -20.90
CA PHE A 178 -15.44 -2.07 -20.88
C PHE A 178 -15.12 -3.10 -19.78
N GLN A 179 -16.07 -3.32 -18.87
CA GLN A 179 -16.00 -4.36 -17.83
C GLN A 179 -17.17 -5.33 -18.00
N MET A 180 -16.90 -6.51 -18.58
CA MET A 180 -17.96 -7.46 -18.97
C MET A 180 -18.54 -8.27 -17.79
N ASN A 181 -18.07 -8.03 -16.55
CA ASN A 181 -18.56 -8.66 -15.30
C ASN A 181 -18.83 -10.17 -15.41
N ASN A 182 -18.02 -10.87 -16.21
CA ASN A 182 -18.18 -12.29 -16.44
C ASN A 182 -17.93 -13.07 -15.14
N PRO A 183 -18.78 -14.05 -14.79
CA PRO A 183 -18.51 -14.91 -13.64
C PRO A 183 -17.24 -15.72 -13.89
N ILE A 184 -16.44 -15.87 -12.83
CA ILE A 184 -15.12 -16.56 -12.88
C ILE A 184 -15.29 -18.04 -13.25
N ILE A 185 -16.41 -18.65 -12.88
CA ILE A 185 -16.77 -20.02 -13.23
C ILE A 185 -17.83 -19.91 -14.33
N ASN A 186 -17.45 -20.02 -15.60
CA ASN A 186 -18.42 -20.14 -16.68
C ASN A 186 -17.98 -21.19 -17.71
N ASN A 187 -18.95 -22.03 -18.09
CA ASN A 187 -18.78 -23.13 -19.05
C ASN A 187 -18.22 -22.65 -20.40
N ASN A 188 -17.41 -23.52 -21.02
CA ASN A 188 -16.75 -23.32 -22.32
C ASN A 188 -17.70 -22.98 -23.50
N SER A 189 -19.01 -23.09 -23.33
CA SER A 189 -20.01 -22.73 -24.34
C SER A 189 -20.18 -21.21 -24.56
N SER A 190 -19.62 -20.35 -23.70
CA SER A 190 -19.81 -18.88 -23.75
C SER A 190 -18.80 -18.09 -24.60
N TYR A 191 -17.78 -18.73 -25.17
CA TYR A 191 -16.68 -17.99 -25.82
C TYR A 191 -17.07 -17.26 -27.11
N LYS A 192 -17.91 -17.89 -27.94
CA LYS A 192 -18.37 -17.29 -29.19
C LYS A 192 -19.28 -16.08 -28.94
N GLU A 193 -20.13 -16.16 -27.92
CA GLU A 193 -21.03 -15.07 -27.52
C GLU A 193 -20.22 -13.88 -26.98
N LYS A 194 -19.24 -14.12 -26.10
CA LYS A 194 -18.32 -13.09 -25.60
C LYS A 194 -17.56 -12.39 -26.72
N HIS A 195 -17.08 -13.14 -27.70
CA HIS A 195 -16.36 -12.57 -28.84
C HIS A 195 -17.26 -11.69 -29.72
N ILE A 196 -18.50 -12.13 -29.96
CA ILE A 196 -19.51 -11.31 -30.67
C ILE A 196 -19.78 -10.03 -29.88
N GLU A 197 -19.96 -10.13 -28.56
CA GLU A 197 -20.20 -9.00 -27.68
C GLU A 197 -19.04 -7.98 -27.73
N ILE A 198 -17.79 -8.43 -27.65
CA ILE A 198 -16.60 -7.57 -27.80
C ILE A 198 -16.59 -6.86 -29.16
N ILE A 199 -16.82 -7.60 -30.26
CA ILE A 199 -16.88 -6.99 -31.60
C ILE A 199 -17.99 -5.95 -31.67
N THR A 200 -19.15 -6.21 -31.07
CA THR A 200 -20.25 -5.23 -31.05
C THR A 200 -19.87 -3.98 -30.29
N PHE A 201 -19.16 -4.08 -29.16
CA PHE A 201 -18.68 -2.91 -28.44
C PHE A 201 -17.66 -2.12 -29.24
N ILE A 202 -16.72 -2.80 -29.91
CA ILE A 202 -15.72 -2.14 -30.76
C ILE A 202 -16.39 -1.39 -31.92
N ASN A 203 -17.33 -2.04 -32.62
CA ASN A 203 -17.97 -1.47 -33.80
C ASN A 203 -18.93 -0.31 -33.47
N ASN A 204 -19.49 -0.29 -32.27
CA ASN A 204 -20.44 0.74 -31.83
C ASN A 204 -19.77 1.92 -31.12
N SER A 205 -18.48 1.82 -30.81
CA SER A 205 -17.74 2.84 -30.07
C SER A 205 -17.34 4.00 -30.96
N GLU A 206 -17.52 5.23 -30.46
CA GLU A 206 -17.02 6.47 -31.07
C GLU A 206 -15.76 7.00 -30.34
N ALA A 207 -15.21 6.21 -29.41
CA ALA A 207 -14.08 6.62 -28.58
C ALA A 207 -12.75 6.56 -29.35
N ASP A 208 -11.82 7.45 -28.98
CA ASP A 208 -10.45 7.44 -29.50
C ASP A 208 -9.63 6.25 -28.95
N LEU A 209 -9.99 5.76 -27.75
CA LEU A 209 -9.35 4.64 -27.09
C LEU A 209 -10.38 3.75 -26.41
N ILE A 210 -10.30 2.45 -26.69
CA ILE A 210 -11.11 1.42 -26.04
C ILE A 210 -10.20 0.54 -25.20
N VAL A 211 -10.57 0.30 -23.94
CA VAL A 211 -9.82 -0.57 -23.03
C VAL A 211 -10.73 -1.67 -22.50
N PHE A 212 -10.28 -2.92 -22.62
CA PHE A 212 -10.92 -4.09 -22.05
C PHE A 212 -10.15 -4.59 -20.82
N ALA A 213 -10.86 -5.15 -19.84
CA ALA A 213 -10.26 -5.80 -18.68
C ALA A 213 -9.58 -7.14 -19.05
N GLU A 214 -8.61 -7.57 -18.25
CA GLU A 214 -7.80 -8.80 -18.46
C GLU A 214 -8.64 -10.03 -18.80
N ASN A 215 -9.74 -10.25 -18.08
CA ASN A 215 -10.59 -11.43 -18.22
C ASN A 215 -11.71 -11.29 -19.28
N ASN A 216 -11.73 -10.20 -20.05
CA ASN A 216 -12.75 -10.01 -21.09
C ASN A 216 -12.44 -10.86 -22.33
N LEU A 217 -11.16 -11.00 -22.71
CA LEU A 217 -10.77 -11.83 -23.83
C LEU A 217 -10.62 -13.29 -23.38
N PRO A 218 -11.32 -14.24 -24.02
CA PRO A 218 -11.10 -15.65 -23.75
C PRO A 218 -9.78 -16.11 -24.37
N TYR A 219 -8.93 -16.72 -23.55
CA TYR A 219 -7.77 -17.49 -24.00
C TYR A 219 -8.18 -18.89 -24.47
#